data_AF-A0A7X6DSI7-F1
#
_entry.id   AF-A0A7X6DSI7-F1
#
_cell.length_a   1.000
_cell.length_b   1.000
_cell.length_c   1.000
_cell.angle_alpha   90.00
_cell.angle_beta   90.00
_cell.angle_gamma   90.00
#
_symmetry.space_group_name_H-M   'P 1'
#
loop_
_entity.id
_entity.type
_entity.pdbx_description
1 polymer ?
#
loop_
_entity_poly.entity_id
_entity_poly.type
_entity_poly.pdbx_seq_one_letter_code
_entity_poly.pdbx_strand_id
1 'polypeptide(L)'
;MAFYHQKYRREAVKLKPEIKAAVVYDFLEKVQIYSEKMIDEKWKGLKKKKGRDLEAMQKLAHWIQYHRFNQIALEEIKEGTLDSWFKRSRK
;
A
#
# COMPACT_ATOMS: atom_id res chain seq x y z
N MET A 1 6.80 16.47 18.88
CA MET A 1 6.68 15.51 17.74
C MET A 1 6.82 16.14 16.35
N ALA A 2 6.44 17.40 16.11
CA ALA A 2 6.47 18.00 14.76
C ALA A 2 7.86 18.05 14.09
N PHE A 3 8.93 18.30 14.85
CA PHE A 3 10.30 18.38 14.31
C PHE A 3 10.85 17.04 13.80
N TYR A 4 10.42 15.91 14.37
CA TYR A 4 10.88 14.58 13.98
C TYR A 4 10.43 14.22 12.55
N HIS A 5 9.17 14.49 12.20
CA HIS A 5 8.66 14.27 10.85
C HIS A 5 9.31 15.20 9.81
N GLN A 6 9.69 16.42 10.21
CA GLN A 6 10.36 17.38 9.32
C GLN A 6 11.78 16.93 8.96
N LYS A 7 12.53 16.35 9.92
CA LYS A 7 13.87 15.79 9.67
C LYS A 7 13.82 14.66 8.63
N TYR A 8 12.99 13.65 8.84
CA TYR A 8 12.90 12.51 7.91
C TYR A 8 12.36 12.92 6.54
N ARG A 9 11.46 13.90 6.47
CA ARG A 9 10.99 14.44 5.19
C ARG A 9 12.12 15.08 4.40
N ARG A 10 13.01 15.84 5.05
CA ARG A 10 14.19 16.46 4.41
C ARG A 10 15.19 15.41 3.94
N GLU A 11 15.41 14.35 4.72
CA GLU A 11 16.28 13.23 4.34
C GLU A 11 15.71 12.47 3.13
N ALA A 12 14.40 12.16 3.16
CA ALA A 12 13.72 11.49 2.05
C ALA A 12 13.79 12.28 0.74
N VAL A 13 13.69 13.62 0.78
CA VAL A 13 13.81 14.47 -0.42
C VAL A 13 15.15 14.30 -1.11
N LYS A 14 16.25 14.13 -0.35
CA LYS A 14 17.62 13.98 -0.86
C LYS A 14 17.90 12.62 -1.49
N LEU A 15 17.04 11.62 -1.27
CA LEU A 15 17.21 10.30 -1.87
C LEU A 15 17.06 10.37 -3.39
N LYS A 16 17.87 9.58 -4.10
CA LYS A 16 17.73 9.40 -5.54
C LYS A 16 16.36 8.77 -5.87
N PRO A 17 15.75 9.07 -7.02
CA PRO A 17 14.44 8.53 -7.40
C PRO A 17 14.38 7.00 -7.32
N GLU A 18 15.44 6.30 -7.72
CA GLU A 18 15.50 4.84 -7.72
C GLU A 18 15.44 4.26 -6.30
N ILE A 19 16.08 4.95 -5.34
CA ILE A 19 16.02 4.57 -3.92
C ILE A 19 14.61 4.80 -3.36
N LYS A 20 13.97 5.92 -3.73
CA LYS A 20 12.59 6.20 -3.31
C LYS A 20 11.63 5.14 -3.84
N ALA A 21 11.77 4.77 -5.11
CA ALA A 21 10.98 3.72 -5.74
C ALA A 21 11.18 2.38 -5.02
N ALA A 22 12.42 1.97 -4.76
CA ALA A 22 12.73 0.73 -4.06
C ALA A 22 12.15 0.68 -2.63
N VAL A 23 12.24 1.78 -1.87
CA VAL A 23 11.66 1.87 -0.52
C VAL A 23 10.13 1.76 -0.55
N VAL A 24 9.48 2.43 -1.50
CA VAL A 24 8.02 2.35 -1.66
C VAL A 24 7.61 0.95 -2.12
N TYR A 25 8.36 0.34 -3.02
CA TYR A 25 8.14 -1.03 -3.48
C TYR A 25 8.19 -2.03 -2.32
N ASP A 26 9.26 -2.02 -1.51
CA ASP A 26 9.40 -2.89 -0.32
C ASP A 26 8.26 -2.67 0.69
N PHE A 27 7.83 -1.42 0.88
CA PHE A 27 6.67 -1.13 1.72
C PHE A 27 5.38 -1.74 1.14
N LEU A 28 5.12 -1.54 -0.15
CA LEU A 28 3.93 -2.05 -0.81
C LEU A 28 3.89 -3.59 -0.83
N GLU A 29 5.02 -4.28 -0.95
CA GLU A 29 5.08 -5.75 -0.82
C GLU A 29 4.65 -6.21 0.58
N LYS A 30 5.08 -5.51 1.63
CA LYS A 30 4.64 -5.82 3.00
C LYS A 30 3.15 -5.56 3.20
N VAL A 31 2.63 -4.46 2.62
CA VAL A 31 1.19 -4.17 2.66
C VAL A 31 0.40 -5.19 1.85
N GLN A 32 0.94 -5.67 0.73
CA GLN A 32 0.34 -6.70 -0.11
C GLN A 32 0.15 -8.01 0.70
N ILE A 33 1.21 -8.52 1.32
CA ILE A 33 1.15 -9.71 2.18
C ILE A 33 0.18 -9.50 3.35
N TYR A 34 0.22 -8.31 3.96
CA TYR A 34 -0.71 -8.00 5.05
C TYR A 34 -2.16 -7.99 4.58
N SER A 35 -2.44 -7.45 3.40
CA SER A 35 -3.79 -7.42 2.84
C SER A 35 -4.34 -8.81 2.55
N GLU A 36 -3.52 -9.75 2.08
CA GLU A 36 -3.89 -11.17 1.89
C GLU A 36 -4.35 -11.80 3.20
N LYS A 37 -3.59 -11.60 4.27
CA LYS A 37 -3.95 -12.05 5.62
C LYS A 37 -5.30 -11.46 6.06
N MET A 38 -5.51 -10.15 5.85
CA MET A 38 -6.75 -9.50 6.24
C MET A 38 -7.96 -10.00 5.43
N ILE A 39 -7.79 -10.26 4.13
CA ILE A 39 -8.84 -10.85 3.29
C ILE A 39 -9.26 -12.21 3.85
N ASP A 40 -8.31 -13.09 4.15
CA ASP A 40 -8.60 -14.41 4.73
C ASP A 40 -9.32 -14.31 6.08
N GLU A 41 -8.87 -13.42 6.97
CA GLU A 41 -9.53 -13.17 8.26
C GLU A 41 -10.97 -12.67 8.09
N LYS A 42 -11.21 -11.71 7.18
CA LYS A 42 -12.57 -11.18 6.95
C LYS A 42 -13.46 -12.21 6.29
N TRP A 43 -12.94 -13.00 5.36
CA TRP A 43 -13.66 -14.10 4.73
C TRP A 43 -14.09 -15.17 5.73
N LYS A 44 -13.17 -15.60 6.62
CA LYS A 44 -13.48 -16.52 7.73
C LYS A 44 -14.55 -15.95 8.66
N GLY A 45 -14.47 -14.66 8.98
CA GLY A 45 -15.49 -13.97 9.78
C GLY A 45 -16.87 -13.95 9.11
N LEU A 46 -16.91 -13.64 7.80
CA LEU A 46 -18.15 -13.60 7.02
C LEU A 46 -18.80 -14.99 6.91
N LYS A 47 -17.99 -16.05 6.71
CA LYS A 47 -18.46 -17.45 6.71
C LYS A 47 -19.15 -17.82 8.02
N LYS A 48 -18.58 -17.45 9.17
CA LYS A 48 -19.19 -17.68 10.50
C LYS A 48 -20.56 -17.00 10.62
N LYS A 49 -20.72 -15.82 10.01
CA LYS A 49 -21.99 -15.06 9.95
C LYS A 49 -22.92 -15.50 8.82
N LYS A 50 -22.66 -16.64 8.16
CA LYS A 50 -23.42 -17.19 7.02
C LYS A 50 -23.63 -16.18 5.87
N GLY A 51 -22.70 -15.24 5.69
CA GLY A 51 -22.76 -14.27 4.59
C GLY A 51 -23.90 -13.24 4.67
N ARG A 52 -24.53 -13.04 5.83
CA ARG A 52 -25.67 -12.10 5.97
C ARG A 52 -25.31 -10.72 6.50
N ASP A 53 -24.04 -10.52 6.83
CA ASP A 53 -23.55 -9.26 7.39
C ASP A 53 -22.98 -8.37 6.28
N LEU A 54 -23.76 -7.37 5.87
CA LEU A 54 -23.41 -6.40 4.84
C LEU A 54 -22.18 -5.58 5.20
N GLU A 55 -21.99 -5.23 6.48
CA GLU A 55 -20.82 -4.47 6.94
C GLU A 55 -19.55 -5.32 6.80
N ALA A 56 -19.64 -6.61 7.16
CA ALA A 56 -18.54 -7.56 6.97
C ALA A 56 -18.22 -7.78 5.48
N MET A 57 -19.24 -7.84 4.61
CA MET A 57 -19.06 -7.90 3.15
C MET A 57 -18.35 -6.66 2.61
N GLN A 58 -18.77 -5.47 3.03
CA GLN A 58 -18.15 -4.22 2.59
C GLN A 58 -16.69 -4.13 3.05
N LYS A 59 -16.40 -4.49 4.31
CA LYS A 59 -15.02 -4.54 4.82
C LYS A 59 -14.14 -5.51 4.02
N LEU A 60 -14.66 -6.69 3.68
CA LEU A 60 -13.96 -7.64 2.82
C LEU A 60 -13.68 -7.04 1.43
N ALA A 61 -14.69 -6.40 0.81
CA ALA A 61 -14.54 -5.76 -0.49
C ALA A 61 -13.46 -4.66 -0.49
N HIS A 62 -13.40 -3.83 0.56
CA HIS A 62 -12.33 -2.84 0.71
C HIS A 62 -10.94 -3.47 0.76
N TRP A 63 -10.77 -4.56 1.50
CA TRP A 63 -9.47 -5.27 1.54
C TRP A 63 -9.07 -5.86 0.18
N ILE A 64 -10.02 -6.42 -0.56
CA ILE A 64 -9.79 -6.91 -1.93
C ILE A 64 -9.39 -5.75 -2.86
N GLN A 65 -10.05 -4.60 -2.74
CA GLN A 65 -9.72 -3.43 -3.54
C GLN A 65 -8.31 -2.90 -3.23
N TYR A 66 -7.95 -2.79 -1.95
CA TYR A 66 -6.60 -2.35 -1.55
C TYR A 66 -5.52 -3.32 -2.03
N HIS A 67 -5.76 -4.62 -1.90
CA HIS A 67 -4.86 -5.64 -2.43
C HIS A 67 -4.64 -5.47 -3.94
N ARG A 68 -5.72 -5.36 -4.72
CA ARG A 68 -5.60 -5.15 -6.18
C ARG A 68 -4.88 -3.86 -6.53
N PHE A 69 -5.17 -2.78 -5.82
CA PHE A 69 -4.50 -1.50 -6.04
C PHE A 69 -2.99 -1.62 -5.78
N ASN A 70 -2.59 -2.29 -4.69
CA ASN A 70 -1.17 -2.50 -4.38
C ASN A 70 -0.48 -3.36 -5.42
N GLN A 71 -1.13 -4.42 -5.93
CA GLN A 71 -0.59 -5.23 -7.02
C GLN A 71 -0.30 -4.38 -8.27
N ILE A 72 -1.27 -3.57 -8.71
CA ILE A 72 -1.09 -2.66 -9.84
C ILE A 72 0.07 -1.69 -9.59
N ALA A 73 0.12 -1.07 -8.41
CA ALA A 73 1.19 -0.13 -8.08
C ALA A 73 2.57 -0.80 -8.05
N LEU A 74 2.67 -2.05 -7.58
CA LEU A 74 3.92 -2.83 -7.60
C LEU A 74 4.38 -3.11 -9.04
N GLU A 75 3.46 -3.46 -9.93
CA GLU A 75 3.72 -3.67 -11.36
C GLU A 75 4.18 -2.36 -12.03
N GLU A 76 3.45 -1.27 -11.82
CA GLU A 76 3.79 0.03 -12.40
C GLU A 76 5.12 0.60 -11.90
N ILE A 77 5.54 0.27 -10.67
CA ILE A 77 6.89 0.61 -10.17
C ILE A 77 7.95 -0.24 -10.89
N LYS A 78 7.71 -1.55 -11.08
CA LYS A 78 8.64 -2.46 -11.79
C LYS A 78 8.84 -2.05 -13.24
N GLU A 79 7.76 -1.64 -13.91
CA GLU A 79 7.76 -1.23 -15.30
C GLU A 79 8.29 0.21 -15.51
N GLY A 80 8.49 0.97 -14.43
CA GLY A 80 8.92 2.36 -14.48
C GLY A 80 7.81 3.35 -14.87
N THR A 81 6.57 2.90 -14.99
CA THR A 81 5.40 3.76 -15.28
C THR A 81 5.21 4.84 -14.21
N LEU A 82 5.56 4.54 -12.95
CA LEU A 82 5.50 5.49 -11.83
C LEU A 82 6.78 6.30 -11.59
N ASP A 83 7.80 6.21 -12.45
CA ASP A 83 9.07 6.94 -12.32
C ASP A 83 8.91 8.45 -12.03
N SER A 84 7.95 9.08 -12.71
CA SER A 84 7.69 10.52 -12.60
C SER A 84 7.29 10.95 -11.18
N TRP A 85 6.70 10.04 -10.41
CA TRP A 85 6.31 10.26 -9.02
C TRP A 85 7.54 10.40 -8.10
N PHE A 86 8.62 9.68 -8.41
CA PHE A 86 9.85 9.68 -7.60
C PHE A 86 10.84 10.77 -8.00
N LYS A 87 10.70 11.31 -9.22
CA LYS A 87 11.55 12.38 -9.79
C LYS A 87 11.27 13.77 -9.18
N ARG A 88 10.08 14.03 -8.65
CA ARG A 88 9.70 15.35 -8.10
C ARG A 88 9.88 15.43 -6.60
N SER A 89 10.89 16.16 -6.14
CA SER A 89 10.76 16.91 -4.88
C SER A 89 10.18 18.28 -5.24
N ARG A 90 9.03 18.65 -4.66
CA ARG A 90 8.46 20.00 -4.84
C ARG A 90 9.55 21.04 -4.57
N LYS A 91 9.75 21.96 -5.52
CA LYS A 91 10.44 23.23 -5.28
C LYS A 91 9.77 23.96 -4.12
#